data_AF-A0A5M3XFA0-F1
#
_entry.id   AF-A0A5M3XFA0-F1
#
_cell.length_a   1.000
_cell.length_b   1.000
_cell.length_c   1.000
_cell.angle_alpha   90.00
_cell.angle_beta   90.00
_cell.angle_gamma   90.00
#
_symmetry.space_group_name_H-M   'P 1'
#
loop_
_entity.id
_entity.type
_entity.pdbx_description
1 polymer ?
#
loop_
_entity_poly.entity_id
_entity_poly.type
_entity_poly.pdbx_seq_one_letter_code
_entity_poly.pdbx_strand_id
1 'polypeptide(L)'
;MAEGLGVLRPEMSVTRRSFGVMDRRAALVEELRVGGTLSAKELATRLGVSKRTIIRDIARLQDEGVPIRLDPGGYTIDPTEEIKRAIDRALTGRRVLRIDYDGKTGPTTRDVEPSIFLGGRGGYWYLVAWCRLREDVRVFRLDRITSATLTSERYPEPSKARMEELTAALPT
;
A
#
# COMPACT_ATOMS: atom_id res chain seq x y z
N MET A 1 -5.49 -33.57 -42.50
CA MET A 1 -5.40 -34.29 -41.22
C MET A 1 -4.56 -33.39 -40.32
N ALA A 2 -5.21 -32.49 -39.56
CA ALA A 2 -5.53 -32.66 -38.12
C ALA A 2 -4.22 -32.69 -37.31
N GLU A 3 -3.91 -31.89 -36.28
CA GLU A 3 -4.65 -31.20 -35.21
C GLU A 3 -3.71 -30.07 -34.70
N GLY A 4 -4.13 -28.89 -34.20
CA GLY A 4 -5.02 -28.70 -33.07
C GLY A 4 -4.25 -28.73 -31.73
N LEU A 5 -3.38 -27.75 -31.46
CA LEU A 5 -2.82 -27.54 -30.10
C LEU A 5 -3.18 -26.15 -29.60
N GLY A 6 -4.32 -26.09 -28.92
CA GLY A 6 -4.71 -24.97 -28.08
C GLY A 6 -3.74 -24.85 -26.92
N VAL A 7 -3.14 -23.67 -26.79
CA VAL A 7 -2.38 -23.31 -25.59
C VAL A 7 -3.39 -23.06 -24.48
N LEU A 8 -3.53 -24.07 -23.63
CA LEU A 8 -4.26 -24.02 -22.37
C LEU A 8 -3.77 -22.83 -21.55
N ARG A 9 -4.69 -21.92 -21.22
CA ARG A 9 -4.46 -20.95 -20.15
C ARG A 9 -4.44 -21.73 -18.83
N PRO A 10 -3.44 -21.53 -17.94
CA PRO A 10 -3.51 -22.14 -16.63
C PRO A 10 -4.67 -21.51 -15.87
N GLU A 11 -5.68 -22.32 -15.58
CA GLU A 11 -6.70 -22.01 -14.58
C GLU A 11 -5.98 -21.78 -13.25
N MET A 12 -5.96 -20.53 -12.82
CA MET A 12 -5.57 -20.21 -11.45
C MET A 12 -6.64 -20.77 -10.53
N SER A 13 -6.37 -21.96 -10.01
CA SER A 13 -7.04 -22.54 -8.85
C SER A 13 -7.03 -21.52 -7.72
N VAL A 14 -8.13 -20.80 -7.56
CA VAL A 14 -8.44 -20.09 -6.33
C VAL A 14 -8.74 -21.16 -5.30
N THR A 15 -7.68 -21.68 -4.70
CA THR A 15 -7.78 -22.47 -3.48
C THR A 15 -8.50 -21.58 -2.47
N ARG A 16 -9.74 -21.95 -2.18
CA ARG A 16 -10.60 -21.39 -1.14
C ARG A 16 -9.87 -21.56 0.19
N ARG A 17 -8.97 -20.61 0.50
CA ARG A 17 -8.32 -20.54 1.79
C ARG A 17 -9.43 -20.28 2.79
N SER A 18 -9.71 -21.28 3.61
CA SER A 18 -10.48 -21.18 4.83
C SER A 18 -9.77 -20.19 5.74
N PHE A 19 -10.02 -18.90 5.55
CA PHE A 19 -9.74 -17.90 6.57
C PHE A 19 -10.59 -18.33 7.78
N GLY A 20 -9.92 -18.65 8.88
CA GLY A 20 -10.59 -18.91 10.15
C GLY A 20 -11.46 -17.72 10.55
N VAL A 21 -12.15 -17.81 11.68
CA VAL A 21 -13.01 -16.76 12.29
C VAL A 21 -12.23 -15.48 12.68
N MET A 22 -11.11 -15.19 12.02
CA MET A 22 -10.21 -14.07 12.20
C MET A 22 -10.65 -12.90 11.32
N ASP A 23 -11.28 -11.95 12.01
CA ASP A 23 -11.64 -10.59 11.61
C ASP A 23 -12.20 -10.38 10.20
N ARG A 24 -13.54 -10.44 10.09
CA ARG A 24 -14.31 -10.06 8.90
C ARG A 24 -13.90 -8.70 8.33
N ARG A 25 -13.50 -7.74 9.16
CA ARG A 25 -13.07 -6.42 8.67
C ARG A 25 -11.73 -6.50 7.96
N ALA A 26 -10.80 -7.31 8.45
CA ALA A 26 -9.54 -7.59 7.75
C ALA A 26 -9.79 -8.25 6.38
N ALA A 27 -10.72 -9.22 6.32
CA ALA A 27 -11.12 -9.83 5.06
C ALA A 27 -11.79 -8.83 4.09
N LEU A 28 -12.60 -7.89 4.61
CA LEU A 28 -13.20 -6.82 3.80
C LEU A 28 -12.14 -5.92 3.17
N VAL A 29 -11.15 -5.48 3.96
CA VAL A 29 -10.05 -4.66 3.43
C VAL A 29 -9.27 -5.41 2.36
N GLU A 30 -9.01 -6.70 2.57
CA GLU A 30 -8.30 -7.52 1.59
C GLU A 30 -9.07 -7.69 0.28
N GLU A 31 -10.39 -7.90 0.35
CA GLU A 31 -11.26 -7.92 -0.83
C GLU A 31 -11.18 -6.62 -1.63
N LEU A 32 -11.14 -5.47 -0.96
CA LEU A 32 -11.00 -4.17 -1.63
C LEU A 32 -9.61 -3.97 -2.25
N ARG A 33 -8.54 -4.45 -1.60
CA ARG A 33 -7.18 -4.37 -2.16
C ARG A 33 -7.02 -5.22 -3.41
N VAL A 34 -7.56 -6.44 -3.40
CA VAL A 34 -7.43 -7.39 -4.53
C VAL A 34 -8.46 -7.12 -5.62
N GLY A 35 -9.70 -6.80 -5.24
CA GLY A 35 -10.81 -6.61 -6.17
C GLY A 35 -10.93 -5.20 -6.74
N GLY A 36 -10.17 -4.23 -6.22
CA GLY A 36 -10.28 -2.81 -6.59
C GLY A 36 -11.61 -2.23 -6.12
N THR A 37 -12.42 -1.77 -7.07
CA THR A 37 -13.72 -1.13 -6.77
C THR A 37 -14.83 -2.17 -6.73
N LEU A 38 -15.44 -2.36 -5.55
CA LEU A 38 -16.50 -3.35 -5.32
C LEU A 38 -17.75 -2.74 -4.68
N SER A 39 -18.93 -3.11 -5.17
CA SER A 39 -20.19 -2.70 -4.56
C SER A 39 -20.44 -3.38 -3.20
N ALA A 40 -21.28 -2.78 -2.36
CA ALA A 40 -21.72 -3.42 -1.11
C ALA A 40 -22.38 -4.78 -1.36
N LYS A 41 -23.01 -4.98 -2.53
CA LYS A 41 -23.65 -6.25 -2.92
C LYS A 41 -22.60 -7.32 -3.18
N GLU A 42 -21.53 -6.99 -3.91
CA GLU A 42 -20.46 -7.94 -4.22
C GLU A 42 -19.70 -8.35 -2.96
N LEU A 43 -19.31 -7.39 -2.12
CA LEU A 43 -18.66 -7.65 -0.84
C LEU A 43 -19.53 -8.54 0.08
N ALA A 44 -20.84 -8.26 0.12
CA ALA A 44 -21.80 -9.07 0.89
C ALA A 44 -21.82 -10.53 0.41
N THR A 45 -21.87 -10.74 -0.91
CA THR A 45 -21.84 -12.08 -1.51
C THR A 45 -20.53 -12.80 -1.21
N ARG A 46 -19.37 -12.13 -1.38
CA ARG A 46 -18.05 -12.74 -1.18
C ARG A 46 -17.78 -13.12 0.28
N LEU A 47 -18.18 -12.25 1.21
CA LEU A 47 -17.96 -12.45 2.65
C LEU A 47 -19.09 -13.21 3.35
N GLY A 48 -20.16 -13.58 2.64
CA GLY A 48 -21.29 -14.32 3.20
C GLY A 48 -22.09 -13.54 4.26
N VAL A 49 -22.20 -12.22 4.12
CA VAL A 49 -22.89 -11.35 5.09
C VAL A 49 -23.90 -10.42 4.40
N SER A 50 -24.72 -9.70 5.19
CA SER A 50 -25.69 -8.75 4.63
C SER A 50 -25.02 -7.47 4.11
N LYS A 51 -25.64 -6.79 3.13
CA LYS A 51 -25.24 -5.43 2.70
C LYS A 51 -25.17 -4.43 3.86
N ARG A 52 -26.09 -4.51 4.82
CA ARG A 52 -26.10 -3.66 6.02
C ARG A 52 -24.87 -3.90 6.90
N THR A 53 -24.41 -5.15 6.99
CA THR A 53 -23.17 -5.52 7.70
C THR A 53 -21.97 -4.91 7.02
N ILE A 54 -21.86 -5.03 5.69
CA ILE A 54 -20.78 -4.40 4.90
C ILE A 54 -20.73 -2.90 5.13
N ILE A 55 -21.85 -2.19 4.97
CA ILE A 55 -21.91 -0.73 5.16
C ILE A 55 -21.48 -0.35 6.59
N ARG A 56 -21.94 -1.09 7.60
CA ARG A 56 -21.56 -0.86 9.00
C ARG A 56 -20.06 -1.06 9.22
N ASP A 57 -19.49 -2.12 8.68
CA ASP A 57 -18.06 -2.41 8.85
C ASP A 57 -17.17 -1.44 8.09
N ILE A 58 -17.59 -0.99 6.90
CA ILE A 58 -16.91 0.07 6.16
C ILE A 58 -16.88 1.36 6.98
N ALA A 59 -18.01 1.78 7.54
CA ALA A 59 -18.06 2.97 8.39
C ALA A 59 -17.08 2.85 9.58
N ARG A 60 -17.06 1.69 10.24
CA ARG A 60 -16.11 1.42 11.34
C ARG A 60 -14.66 1.43 10.89
N LEU A 61 -14.36 0.86 9.73
CA LEU A 61 -13.02 0.87 9.16
C LEU A 61 -12.58 2.30 8.81
N GLN A 62 -13.48 3.12 8.28
CA GLN A 62 -13.22 4.54 8.02
C GLN A 62 -12.98 5.31 9.33
N ASP A 63 -13.76 5.06 10.38
CA ASP A 63 -13.55 5.63 11.73
C ASP A 63 -12.19 5.21 12.33
N GLU A 64 -11.76 3.98 12.06
CA GLU A 64 -10.43 3.44 12.42
C GLU A 64 -9.31 3.98 11.52
N GLY A 65 -9.65 4.80 10.52
CA GLY A 65 -8.68 5.41 9.60
C GLY A 65 -8.22 4.50 8.47
N VAL A 66 -8.97 3.47 8.11
CA VAL A 66 -8.71 2.75 6.86
C VAL A 66 -9.19 3.63 5.69
N PRO A 67 -8.35 3.88 4.67
CA PRO A 67 -8.65 4.84 3.60
C PRO A 67 -9.61 4.27 2.56
N ILE A 68 -10.82 3.87 2.98
CA ILE A 68 -11.87 3.41 2.08
C ILE A 68 -12.63 4.63 1.57
N ARG A 69 -12.77 4.76 0.24
CA ARG A 69 -13.62 5.77 -0.40
C ARG A 69 -14.72 5.13 -1.24
N LEU A 70 -15.70 5.93 -1.63
CA LEU A 70 -16.79 5.54 -2.52
C LEU A 70 -16.56 6.14 -3.92
N ASP A 71 -16.36 5.27 -4.90
CA ASP A 71 -16.27 5.58 -6.33
C ASP A 71 -17.58 5.15 -7.04
N PRO A 72 -17.85 5.57 -8.29
CA PRO A 72 -19.09 5.21 -8.99
C PRO A 72 -19.40 3.71 -9.07
N GLY A 73 -18.37 2.84 -9.03
CA GLY A 73 -18.51 1.38 -9.04
C GLY A 73 -18.72 0.74 -7.65
N GLY A 74 -18.56 1.50 -6.56
CA GLY A 74 -18.60 0.97 -5.20
C GLY A 74 -17.44 1.46 -4.34
N TYR A 75 -17.08 0.69 -3.33
CA TYR A 75 -16.01 1.02 -2.39
C TYR A 75 -14.66 0.58 -2.94
N THR A 76 -13.63 1.36 -2.65
CA THR A 76 -12.23 1.05 -2.99
C THR A 76 -11.29 1.59 -1.93
N ILE A 77 -10.08 1.04 -1.86
CA ILE A 77 -8.99 1.63 -1.06
C ILE A 77 -8.38 2.78 -1.86
N ASP A 78 -8.25 3.96 -1.23
CA ASP A 78 -7.47 5.05 -1.78
C ASP A 78 -5.97 4.73 -1.66
N PRO A 79 -5.26 4.45 -2.78
CA PRO A 79 -3.87 4.02 -2.70
C PRO A 79 -2.95 5.11 -2.15
N THR A 80 -3.26 6.38 -2.44
CA THR A 80 -2.43 7.51 -1.99
C THR A 80 -2.49 7.64 -0.47
N GLU A 81 -3.70 7.57 0.09
CA GLU A 81 -3.90 7.66 1.53
C GLU A 81 -3.38 6.41 2.26
N GLU A 82 -3.45 5.23 1.63
CA GLU A 82 -2.83 4.01 2.17
C GLU A 82 -1.31 4.13 2.26
N ILE A 83 -0.66 4.64 1.21
CA ILE A 83 0.78 4.89 1.19
C ILE A 83 1.18 5.91 2.26
N LYS A 84 0.46 7.04 2.36
CA LYS A 84 0.72 8.05 3.40
C LYS A 84 0.62 7.47 4.80
N ARG A 85 -0.40 6.65 5.07
CA ARG A 85 -0.57 5.96 6.36
C ARG A 85 0.53 4.94 6.64
N ALA A 86 1.01 4.23 5.62
CA ALA A 86 2.16 3.34 5.77
C ALA A 86 3.43 4.12 6.14
N ILE A 87 3.66 5.27 5.50
CA ILE A 87 4.77 6.19 5.80
C ILE A 87 4.66 6.74 7.22
N ASP A 88 3.50 7.27 7.61
CA ASP A 88 3.25 7.84 8.94
C ASP A 88 3.51 6.82 10.06
N ARG A 89 3.01 5.58 9.90
CA ARG A 89 3.29 4.48 10.83
C ARG A 89 4.76 4.08 10.86
N ALA A 90 5.46 4.16 9.73
CA ALA A 90 6.88 3.87 9.65
C ALA A 90 7.73 4.93 10.36
N LEU A 91 7.38 6.21 10.19
CA LEU A 91 8.01 7.33 10.88
C LEU A 91 7.78 7.24 12.40
N THR A 92 6.52 7.10 12.82
CA THR A 92 6.15 7.00 14.25
C THR A 92 6.79 5.78 14.92
N GLY A 93 6.84 4.64 14.22
CA GLY A 93 7.41 3.40 14.73
C GLY A 93 8.93 3.29 14.59
N ARG A 94 9.59 4.20 13.87
CA ARG A 94 10.97 4.05 13.38
C ARG A 94 11.20 2.68 12.74
N ARG A 95 10.31 2.31 11.81
CA ARG A 95 10.32 1.00 11.14
C ARG A 95 10.70 1.12 9.68
N VAL A 96 11.46 0.15 9.20
CA VAL A 96 11.83 0.04 7.79
C VAL A 96 10.54 -0.13 6.97
N LEU A 97 10.43 0.67 5.90
CA LEU A 97 9.32 0.63 4.98
C LEU A 97 9.79 -0.03 3.68
N ARG A 98 9.11 -1.09 3.27
CA ARG A 98 9.30 -1.68 1.95
C ARG A 98 8.40 -0.99 0.95
N ILE A 99 8.98 -0.42 -0.10
CA ILE A 99 8.23 0.24 -1.17
C ILE A 99 8.44 -0.47 -2.50
N ASP A 100 7.37 -0.61 -3.27
CA ASP A 100 7.46 -0.88 -4.71
C ASP A 100 7.40 0.47 -5.42
N TYR A 101 8.43 0.76 -6.21
CA TYR A 101 8.68 2.08 -6.76
C TYR A 101 8.89 2.01 -8.26
N ASP A 102 8.06 2.74 -9.01
CA ASP A 102 8.19 2.93 -10.44
C ASP A 102 9.26 3.99 -10.75
N GLY A 103 10.50 3.51 -10.89
CA GLY A 103 11.67 4.34 -11.16
C GLY A 103 11.84 4.64 -12.64
N LYS A 104 12.74 5.59 -12.96
CA LYS A 104 13.09 5.92 -14.35
C LYS A 104 13.62 4.71 -15.14
N THR A 105 14.24 3.75 -14.46
CA THR A 105 14.81 2.53 -15.04
C THR A 105 13.85 1.33 -14.96
N GLY A 106 12.59 1.58 -14.55
CA GLY A 106 11.57 0.57 -14.32
C GLY A 106 11.27 0.31 -12.83
N PRO A 107 10.33 -0.61 -12.57
CA PRO A 107 9.88 -0.96 -11.22
C PRO A 107 10.99 -1.57 -10.37
N THR A 108 11.05 -1.19 -9.09
CA THR A 108 12.01 -1.73 -8.11
C THR A 108 11.37 -1.84 -6.74
N THR A 109 11.66 -2.92 -6.01
CA THR A 109 11.33 -3.03 -4.58
C THR A 109 12.51 -2.53 -3.74
N ARG A 110 12.24 -1.71 -2.73
CA ARG A 110 13.29 -1.07 -1.89
C ARG A 110 12.88 -1.06 -0.43
N ASP A 111 13.82 -1.46 0.43
CA ASP A 111 13.72 -1.23 1.86
C ASP A 111 14.34 0.14 2.17
N VAL A 112 13.53 1.03 2.75
CA VAL A 112 13.91 2.40 3.07
C VAL A 112 13.70 2.71 4.55
N GLU A 113 14.50 3.62 5.09
CA GLU A 113 14.37 4.14 6.45
C GLU A 113 13.78 5.56 6.35
N PRO A 114 12.45 5.72 6.52
CA PRO A 114 11.78 7.00 6.35
C PRO A 114 12.32 8.06 7.31
N SER A 115 12.45 9.31 6.87
CA SER A 115 12.89 10.39 7.76
C SER A 115 11.96 11.60 7.68
N ILE A 116 11.72 12.13 6.50
CA ILE A 116 10.87 13.31 6.30
C ILE A 116 9.91 13.01 5.16
N PHE A 117 8.65 13.40 5.35
CA PHE A 117 7.64 13.36 4.31
C PHE A 117 7.02 14.75 4.17
N LEU A 118 7.07 15.33 2.96
CA LEU A 118 6.68 16.73 2.73
C LEU A 118 5.99 16.94 1.37
N GLY A 119 5.16 17.96 1.30
CA GLY A 119 4.69 18.52 0.03
C GLY A 119 5.78 19.40 -0.58
N GLY A 120 5.99 19.30 -1.89
CA GLY A 120 7.02 20.06 -2.60
C GLY A 120 6.49 20.85 -3.80
N ARG A 121 7.41 21.49 -4.52
CA ARG A 121 7.12 22.20 -5.78
C ARG A 121 6.44 21.27 -6.79
N GLY A 122 5.44 21.80 -7.49
CA GLY A 122 4.69 21.06 -8.52
C GLY A 122 3.54 20.20 -8.00
N GLY A 123 3.16 20.33 -6.71
CA GLY A 123 1.96 19.67 -6.15
C GLY A 123 2.14 18.20 -5.80
N TYR A 124 3.38 17.69 -5.84
CA TYR A 124 3.69 16.31 -5.47
C TYR A 124 4.16 16.20 -4.04
N TRP A 125 3.94 15.01 -3.49
CA TRP A 125 4.41 14.61 -2.17
C TRP A 125 5.70 13.79 -2.29
N TYR A 126 6.64 14.02 -1.37
CA TYR A 126 7.98 13.42 -1.40
C TYR A 126 8.33 12.80 -0.05
N LEU A 127 8.83 11.57 -0.09
CA LEU A 127 9.44 10.87 1.04
C LEU A 127 10.97 10.93 0.92
N VAL A 128 11.62 11.59 1.87
CA VAL A 128 13.07 11.51 2.06
C VAL A 128 13.37 10.35 2.99
N ALA A 129 14.21 9.43 2.53
CA ALA A 129 14.56 8.24 3.26
C ALA A 129 15.96 7.76 2.90
N TRP A 130 16.62 7.06 3.83
CA TRP A 130 17.80 6.28 3.48
C TRP A 130 17.38 5.04 2.70
N CYS A 131 17.95 4.86 1.51
CA CYS A 131 17.67 3.73 0.65
C CYS A 131 18.72 2.63 0.86
N ARG A 132 18.37 1.53 1.52
CA ARG A 132 19.33 0.46 1.84
C ARG A 132 19.95 -0.20 0.61
N LEU A 133 19.18 -0.34 -0.47
CA LEU A 133 19.68 -0.86 -1.74
C LEU A 133 20.81 0.01 -2.35
N ARG A 134 20.83 1.30 -2.04
CA ARG A 134 21.77 2.27 -2.63
C ARG A 134 22.75 2.84 -1.61
N GLU A 135 22.57 2.48 -0.34
CA GLU A 135 23.34 2.97 0.80
C GLU A 135 23.50 4.50 0.77
N ASP A 136 22.39 5.21 0.52
CA ASP A 136 22.40 6.65 0.33
C ASP A 136 21.02 7.27 0.63
N VAL A 137 21.00 8.56 0.96
CA VAL A 137 19.77 9.35 1.10
C VAL A 137 19.12 9.54 -0.26
N ARG A 138 17.82 9.27 -0.34
CA ARG A 138 17.05 9.45 -1.58
C ARG A 138 15.69 10.08 -1.32
N VAL A 139 15.24 10.82 -2.33
CA VAL A 139 13.91 11.41 -2.41
C VAL A 139 13.03 10.55 -3.31
N PHE A 140 11.93 10.05 -2.75
CA PHE A 140 10.94 9.24 -3.44
C PHE A 140 9.67 10.05 -3.64
N ARG A 141 9.24 10.15 -4.89
CA ARG A 141 7.95 10.74 -5.24
C ARG A 141 6.82 9.79 -4.88
N LEU A 142 5.86 10.23 -4.07
CA LEU A 142 4.80 9.34 -3.59
C LEU A 142 3.89 8.83 -4.69
N ASP A 143 3.63 9.64 -5.72
CA ASP A 143 2.82 9.24 -6.87
C ASP A 143 3.46 8.11 -7.69
N ARG A 144 4.73 7.79 -7.43
CA ARG A 144 5.48 6.68 -8.06
C ARG A 144 5.65 5.48 -7.14
N ILE A 145 5.17 5.56 -5.90
CA ILE A 145 5.11 4.41 -5.00
C ILE A 145 3.83 3.67 -5.35
N THR A 146 3.93 2.43 -5.80
CA THR A 146 2.77 1.60 -6.15
C THR A 146 2.29 0.76 -4.96
N SER A 147 3.17 0.49 -4.00
CA SER A 147 2.86 -0.20 -2.75
C SER A 147 3.83 0.22 -1.65
N ALA A 148 3.35 0.26 -0.40
CA ALA A 148 4.15 0.57 0.78
C ALA A 148 3.78 -0.37 1.93
N THR A 149 4.70 -1.27 2.29
CA THR A 149 4.50 -2.29 3.33
C THR A 149 5.40 -2.00 4.53
N LEU A 150 4.78 -1.83 5.70
CA LEU A 150 5.48 -1.63 6.97
C LEU A 150 6.12 -2.95 7.44
N THR A 151 7.44 -3.02 7.49
CA THR A 151 8.15 -4.25 7.85
C THR A 151 8.34 -4.39 9.37
N SER A 152 8.52 -5.63 9.85
CA SER A 152 9.29 -6.05 11.03
C SER A 152 10.12 -4.99 11.75
N GLU A 153 11.10 -4.54 10.99
CA GLU A 153 12.39 -4.11 11.46
C GLU A 153 12.36 -2.66 11.89
N ARG A 154 13.10 -2.33 12.95
CA ARG A 154 13.33 -0.95 13.39
C ARG A 154 14.72 -0.51 12.93
N TYR A 155 14.87 0.77 12.58
CA TYR A 155 16.17 1.37 12.28
C TYR A 155 16.59 2.33 13.42
N PRO A 156 17.90 2.51 13.65
CA PRO A 156 18.40 3.40 14.70
C PRO A 156 18.10 4.87 14.37
N GLU A 157 18.17 5.73 15.38
CA GLU A 157 18.09 7.17 15.16
C GLU A 157 19.25 7.63 14.23
N PRO A 158 18.96 8.42 13.19
CA PRO A 158 19.98 8.89 12.26
C PRO A 158 21.06 9.71 12.99
N SER A 159 22.33 9.49 12.64
CA SER A 159 23.45 10.28 13.15
C SER A 159 23.34 11.74 12.67
N LYS A 160 24.06 12.67 13.31
CA LYS A 160 24.09 14.09 12.90
C LYS A 160 24.50 14.25 11.42
N ALA A 161 25.52 13.53 10.96
CA ALA A 161 25.95 13.55 9.57
C ALA A 161 24.82 13.10 8.62
N ARG A 162 24.09 12.03 8.97
CA ARG A 162 22.95 11.55 8.20
C ARG A 162 21.79 12.54 8.20
N MET A 163 21.57 13.25 9.31
CA MET A 163 20.58 14.33 9.39
C MET A 163 20.91 15.51 8.48
N GLU A 164 22.19 15.85 8.33
CA GLU A 164 22.65 16.88 7.40
C GLU A 164 22.39 16.45 5.95
N GLU A 165 22.73 15.20 5.58
CA GLU A 165 22.43 14.63 4.25
C GLU A 165 20.92 14.61 3.95
N LEU A 166 20.10 14.22 4.92
CA LEU A 166 18.64 14.21 4.81
C LEU A 166 18.07 15.60 4.56
N THR A 167 18.61 16.61 5.24
CA THR A 167 18.17 18.01 5.09
C THR A 167 18.63 18.58 3.75
N ALA A 168 19.85 18.26 3.31
CA ALA A 168 20.40 18.70 2.02
C ALA A 168 19.68 18.07 0.82
N ALA A 169 19.08 16.89 0.99
CA ALA A 169 18.32 16.22 -0.06
C ALA A 169 16.92 16.80 -0.29
N LEU A 170 16.46 17.76 0.53
CA LEU A 170 15.13 18.37 0.37
C LEU A 170 15.05 19.18 -0.93
N PRO A 171 13.98 19.01 -1.73
CA PRO A 171 13.77 19.83 -2.91
C PRO A 171 13.57 21.31 -2.52
N THR A 172 14.33 22.22 -3.15
CA THR A 172 14.29 23.69 -2.94
C THR A 172 13.26 24.44 -3.79
#